data_AF-A0A7X7ACF0-F1
#
_entry.id   AF-A0A7X7ACF0-F1
#
_cell.length_a   1.000
_cell.length_b   1.000
_cell.length_c   1.000
_cell.angle_alpha   90.00
_cell.angle_beta   90.00
_cell.angle_gamma   90.00
#
_symmetry.space_group_name_H-M   'P 1'
#
loop_
_entity.id
_entity.type
_entity.pdbx_description
1 polymer ?
#
loop_
_entity_poly.entity_id
_entity_poly.type
_entity_poly.pdbx_seq_one_letter_code
_entity_poly.pdbx_strand_id
1 'polypeptide(L)' 'LLNAPNTIIVPHIGFATEEALVRRAEITVNNIIKWEKGEQENIVI' A
#
# COMPACT_ATOMS: atom_id res chain seq x y z
N LEU A 1 -21.76 10.37 -6.81
CA LEU A 1 -20.54 9.99 -7.55
C LEU A 1 -20.87 9.34 -8.89
N LEU A 2 -21.52 8.18 -8.91
CA LEU A 2 -21.79 7.47 -10.18
C LEU A 2 -22.65 8.26 -11.19
N ASN A 3 -23.47 9.20 -10.73
CA ASN A 3 -24.28 10.09 -11.59
C ASN A 3 -23.74 11.53 -11.68
N ALA A 4 -22.51 11.79 -11.22
CA ALA A 4 -21.94 13.13 -11.24
C ALA A 4 -21.42 13.47 -12.66
N PRO A 5 -21.81 14.61 -13.25
CA PRO A 5 -21.31 15.00 -14.56
C PRO A 5 -19.79 15.26 -14.51
N ASN A 6 -19.12 15.08 -15.65
CA ASN A 6 -17.69 15.39 -15.82
C ASN A 6 -16.77 14.68 -14.81
N THR A 7 -17.16 13.50 -14.32
CA THR A 7 -16.41 12.76 -13.30
C THR A 7 -15.93 11.42 -13.85
N ILE A 8 -14.63 11.14 -13.75
CA ILE A 8 -14.06 9.82 -14.01
C ILE A 8 -13.81 9.14 -12.66
N ILE A 9 -14.38 7.95 -12.48
CA ILE A 9 -14.24 7.16 -11.26
C ILE A 9 -13.57 5.84 -11.62
N VAL A 10 -12.54 5.50 -10.87
CA VAL A 10 -11.83 4.23 -10.99
C VAL A 10 -11.92 3.47 -9.66
N PRO A 11 -12.08 2.14 -9.66
CA PRO A 11 -12.30 1.35 -8.45
C PRO A 11 -10.99 1.08 -7.70
N HIS A 12 -10.34 2.15 -7.21
CA HIS A 12 -9.09 2.09 -6.42
C HIS A 12 -7.94 1.31 -7.10
N ILE A 13 -7.85 1.39 -8.43
CA ILE A 13 -6.81 0.71 -9.23
C ILE A 13 -5.48 1.49 -9.33
N GLY A 14 -5.32 2.57 -8.56
CA GLY A 14 -4.10 3.39 -8.61
C GLY A 14 -2.82 2.64 -8.24
N PHE A 15 -2.93 1.53 -7.50
CA PHE A 15 -1.82 0.65 -7.12
C PHE A 15 -1.94 -0.76 -7.72
N ALA A 16 -2.71 -0.93 -8.79
CA ALA A 16 -2.92 -2.21 -9.46
C ALA A 16 -1.80 -2.50 -10.49
N THR A 17 -0.55 -2.49 -10.03
CA THR A 17 0.62 -2.87 -10.84
C THR A 17 1.44 -3.95 -10.11
N GLU A 18 2.22 -4.72 -10.87
CA GLU A 18 3.08 -5.77 -10.32
C GLU A 18 4.17 -5.16 -9.41
N GLU A 19 4.76 -4.04 -9.81
CA GLU A 19 5.79 -3.34 -9.05
C GLU A 19 5.26 -2.84 -7.71
N ALA A 20 4.04 -2.28 -7.70
CA ALA A 20 3.40 -1.83 -6.46
C ALA A 20 3.08 -3.00 -5.52
N LEU A 21 2.76 -4.19 -6.07
CA LEU A 21 2.57 -5.41 -5.26
C LEU A 21 3.88 -5.90 -4.66
N VAL A 22 4.94 -6.04 -5.48
CA VAL A 22 6.27 -6.47 -5.05
C VAL A 22 6.82 -5.53 -3.98
N ARG A 23 6.72 -4.22 -4.20
CA ARG A 23 7.20 -3.21 -3.24
C ARG A 23 6.49 -3.30 -1.89
N ARG A 24 5.19 -3.54 -1.88
CA ARG A 24 4.42 -3.74 -0.63
C ARG A 24 4.80 -5.04 0.07
N ALA A 25 5.08 -6.11 -0.66
CA ALA A 25 5.56 -7.36 -0.09
C ALA A 25 6.92 -7.18 0.60
N GLU A 26 7.87 -6.50 -0.05
CA GLU A 26 9.17 -6.16 0.54
C GLU A 26 9.02 -5.36 1.83
N ILE A 27 8.22 -4.28 1.82
CA ILE A 27 7.99 -3.44 3.00
C ILE A 27 7.40 -4.28 4.14
N THR A 28 6.42 -5.13 3.84
CA THR A 28 5.74 -5.97 4.85
C THR A 28 6.71 -6.94 5.51
N VAL A 29 7.51 -7.66 4.71
CA VAL A 29 8.49 -8.62 5.24
C VAL A 29 9.58 -7.90 6.04
N ASN A 30 10.07 -6.75 5.56
CA ASN A 30 11.08 -5.96 6.27
C ASN A 30 10.57 -5.43 7.61
N ASN A 31 9.33 -4.95 7.67
CA ASN A 31 8.70 -4.51 8.92
C ASN A 31 8.65 -5.65 9.95
N ILE A 32 8.32 -6.88 9.52
CA ILE A 32 8.30 -8.06 10.40
C ILE A 32 9.71 -8.38 10.92
N ILE A 33 10.70 -8.47 10.03
CA ILE A 33 12.10 -8.77 10.39
C ILE A 33 12.64 -7.72 11.38
N LYS A 34 12.33 -6.44 11.15
CA LYS A 34 12.77 -5.35 12.03
C LYS A 34 12.04 -5.35 13.36
N TRP A 35 10.76 -5.70 13.36
CA TRP A 35 10.00 -5.84 14.60
C TRP A 35 10.58 -6.93 15.51
N GLU A 36 10.98 -8.08 14.95
CA GLU A 36 11.64 -9.15 15.72
C GLU A 36 12.96 -8.71 16.38
N LYS A 37 13.64 -7.71 15.79
CA LYS A 37 14.90 -7.15 16.30
C LYS A 37 14.72 -5.99 17.28
N GLY A 38 13.49 -5.52 17.51
CA GLY A 38 13.24 -4.29 18.26
C GLY A 38 13.64 -3.01 17.50
N GLU A 39 13.77 -3.10 16.17
CA GLU A 39 14.14 -2.00 15.27
C GLU A 39 12.92 -1.54 14.46
N GLN A 40 11.73 -1.53 15.06
CA GLN A 40 10.47 -1.29 14.35
C GLN A 40 10.52 -0.03 13.48
N GLU A 41 10.01 -0.16 12.26
CA GLU A 41 9.80 0.94 11.33
C GLU A 41 8.32 1.00 10.91
N ASN A 42 7.90 2.12 10.28
CA ASN A 42 6.52 2.33 9.86
C ASN A 42 5.49 2.12 11.00
N ILE A 43 5.84 2.58 12.22
CA ILE A 43 4.97 2.50 13.40
C ILE A 43 3.77 3.43 13.21
N VAL A 44 2.56 2.91 13.44
CA VAL A 44 1.33 3.69 13.51
C VAL A 44 1.13 4.14 14.95
N ILE A 45 1.06 5.46 15.17
CA ILE A 45 0.89 6.11 16.48
C ILE A 45 -0.55 6.58 16.64
#